data_AF-A0A396P4Y3-F1
#
_entry.id   AF-A0A396P4Y3-F1
#
_cell.length_a   1.000
_cell.length_b   1.000
_cell.length_c   1.000
_cell.angle_alpha   90.00
_cell.angle_beta   90.00
_cell.angle_gamma   90.00
#
_symmetry.space_group_name_H-M   'P 1'
#
loop_
_entity.id
_entity.type
_entity.pdbx_description
1 polymer ?
#
loop_
_entity_poly.entity_id
_entity_poly.type
_entity_poly.pdbx_seq_one_letter_code
_entity_poly.pdbx_strand_id
1 'polypeptide(L)'
;MNMKKNMTKVMAMGMVLTMLAGTTVFAVDRTATNDMAATGSEMDVKEEGFVTDSGKIISVEKSGTDGVSVVEIENKNGGLRFAVDANSLILDRKDGSYKTVADLTEGMEIAVVYSANSPMGMSLPPYLGSVTAVVANADADNMMVGHFGDDLTDETNKLQLNISDETRILNMEGAKIKLSAADVKNRDALVFYDITTRSIPAQTTPSLVLLLPQAEEVGEEMENEPKMQVQMMVPLREAAKENGYTVKWQGKQKPIVLEKDGTSIEITLGSAEYVVEGDMVMKAAMPSELKDGKTYVSSEIFN
;
A
#
# COMPACT_ATOMS: atom_id res chain seq x y z
N MET A 1 68.49 -11.77 48.84
CA MET A 1 68.26 -10.42 48.29
C MET A 1 66.84 -10.39 47.75
N ASN A 2 66.07 -9.41 48.22
CA ASN A 2 64.60 -9.44 48.30
C ASN A 2 63.83 -9.22 46.99
N MET A 3 62.62 -9.80 46.97
CA MET A 3 61.48 -9.61 46.06
C MET A 3 61.12 -8.14 45.75
N LYS A 4 60.69 -7.88 44.51
CA LYS A 4 59.69 -6.85 44.11
C LYS A 4 58.75 -7.54 43.09
N LYS A 5 57.51 -7.90 43.48
CA LYS A 5 56.23 -7.15 43.37
C LYS A 5 55.88 -6.74 41.93
N ASN A 6 54.65 -6.83 41.44
CA ASN A 6 53.42 -7.58 41.72
C ASN A 6 52.43 -7.17 40.62
N MET A 7 51.53 -8.09 40.27
CA MET A 7 50.45 -7.96 39.29
C MET A 7 49.12 -7.60 40.01
N THR A 8 48.18 -7.01 39.26
CA THR A 8 46.70 -7.14 39.40
C THR A 8 45.89 -6.14 40.27
N LYS A 9 44.95 -5.45 39.57
CA LYS A 9 43.62 -4.86 39.89
C LYS A 9 43.37 -4.07 41.21
N VAL A 10 42.54 -3.02 41.12
CA VAL A 10 41.21 -2.88 41.81
C VAL A 10 40.58 -1.48 41.58
N MET A 11 39.25 -1.47 41.44
CA MET A 11 38.27 -0.36 41.41
C MET A 11 38.44 0.69 42.51
N ALA A 12 38.05 1.95 42.23
CA ALA A 12 37.31 2.81 43.17
C ALA A 12 36.85 4.14 42.51
N MET A 13 35.54 4.27 42.25
CA MET A 13 34.81 5.52 41.99
C MET A 13 33.34 5.17 42.26
N GLY A 14 32.56 5.79 43.12
CA GLY A 14 32.74 6.82 44.14
C GLY A 14 31.41 6.83 44.92
N MET A 15 31.45 6.66 46.24
CA MET A 15 30.29 6.81 47.12
C MET A 15 30.15 8.29 47.49
N VAL A 16 28.95 8.87 47.34
CA VAL A 16 28.35 9.74 48.37
C VAL A 16 26.84 9.53 48.35
N LEU A 17 26.34 8.82 49.37
CA LEU A 17 24.93 8.71 49.73
C LEU A 17 24.77 9.43 51.07
N THR A 18 24.07 10.55 51.10
CA THR A 18 23.68 11.23 52.35
C THR A 18 22.23 10.86 52.68
N MET A 19 22.08 10.04 53.73
CA MET A 19 20.83 9.85 54.46
C MET A 19 20.48 11.10 55.27
N LEU A 20 19.19 11.40 55.42
CA LEU A 20 18.60 11.92 56.66
C LEU A 20 17.11 11.53 56.73
N ALA A 21 16.73 11.01 57.90
CA ALA A 21 15.44 10.45 58.34
C ALA A 21 14.25 11.44 58.28
N GLY A 22 12.97 11.08 58.40
CA GLY A 22 12.26 9.83 58.70
C GLY A 22 10.83 10.19 59.15
N THR A 23 9.88 9.25 59.09
CA THR A 23 8.93 8.87 60.15
C THR A 23 7.97 7.79 59.62
N THR A 24 7.61 6.91 60.55
CA THR A 24 6.94 5.60 60.44
C THR A 24 5.44 5.69 60.22
N VAL A 25 4.83 4.65 59.63
CA VAL A 25 3.79 3.79 60.25
C VAL A 25 3.64 2.51 59.40
N PHE A 26 3.69 1.35 60.06
CA PHE A 26 3.15 0.08 59.54
C PHE A 26 1.89 -0.27 60.32
N ALA A 27 0.81 -0.67 59.63
CA ALA A 27 -0.19 -1.58 60.17
C ALA A 27 -0.88 -2.33 59.03
N VAL A 28 -0.95 -3.65 59.20
CA VAL A 28 -1.43 -4.67 58.27
C VAL A 28 -2.96 -4.85 58.43
N ASP A 29 -3.71 -5.11 57.36
CA ASP A 29 -4.35 -6.41 57.08
C ASP A 29 -5.38 -6.33 55.91
N ARG A 30 -5.41 -7.39 55.09
CA ARG A 30 -6.52 -7.90 54.26
C ARG A 30 -7.20 -7.00 53.22
N THR A 31 -6.96 -7.26 51.93
CA THR A 31 -7.84 -8.03 51.00
C THR A 31 -7.43 -7.78 49.55
N ALA A 32 -7.62 -8.80 48.71
CA ALA A 32 -7.34 -8.77 47.28
C ALA A 32 -8.24 -7.78 46.54
N THR A 33 -7.65 -6.91 45.74
CA THR A 33 -8.22 -6.41 44.48
C THR A 33 -7.08 -6.18 43.50
N ASN A 34 -7.18 -6.84 42.34
CA ASN A 34 -6.43 -6.48 41.14
C ASN A 34 -6.77 -5.04 40.79
N ASP A 35 -5.81 -4.13 40.89
CA ASP A 35 -5.80 -2.90 40.10
C ASP A 35 -4.56 -2.94 39.22
N MET A 36 -4.75 -3.50 38.03
CA MET A 36 -3.88 -3.21 36.89
C MET A 36 -4.06 -1.73 36.60
N ALA A 37 -3.09 -0.92 37.03
CA ALA A 37 -2.95 0.43 36.56
C ALA A 37 -2.84 0.38 35.03
N ALA A 38 -3.88 0.86 34.37
CA ALA A 38 -3.89 1.19 32.96
C ALA A 38 -2.83 2.25 32.72
N THR A 39 -1.62 1.82 32.39
CA THR A 39 -0.73 2.61 31.55
C THR A 39 -1.36 2.56 30.18
N GLY A 40 -2.20 3.55 29.90
CA GLY A 40 -2.51 3.92 28.52
C GLY A 40 -1.16 4.22 27.86
N SER A 41 -0.67 3.24 27.10
CA SER A 41 0.35 3.50 26.10
C SER A 41 -0.24 4.58 25.20
N GLU A 42 0.39 5.74 25.23
CA GLU A 42 0.26 6.74 24.20
C GLU A 42 0.29 6.02 22.86
N MET A 43 -0.83 6.13 22.14
CA MET A 43 -0.94 5.69 20.77
C MET A 43 -0.01 6.59 19.96
N ASP A 44 1.25 6.21 19.85
CA ASP A 44 2.13 6.69 18.80
C ASP A 44 1.62 6.07 17.50
N VAL A 45 0.64 6.75 16.89
CA VAL A 45 0.16 6.46 15.55
C VAL A 45 1.13 7.14 14.60
N LYS A 46 2.02 6.35 14.00
CA LYS A 46 2.54 6.53 12.63
C LYS A 46 3.38 5.31 12.23
N GLU A 47 2.73 4.29 11.69
CA GLU A 47 3.35 3.47 10.64
C GLU A 47 2.56 3.70 9.36
N GLU A 48 2.85 4.82 8.69
CA GLU A 48 2.47 4.96 7.29
C GLU A 48 3.37 4.00 6.50
N GLY A 49 2.79 2.97 5.89
CA GLY A 49 3.56 1.95 5.20
C GLY A 49 2.71 0.78 4.73
N PHE A 50 3.38 -0.15 4.04
CA PHE A 50 2.78 -1.37 3.51
C PHE A 50 3.39 -2.60 4.17
N VAL A 51 2.55 -3.62 4.34
CA VAL A 51 2.93 -4.92 4.83
C VAL A 51 2.66 -5.93 3.73
N THR A 52 3.50 -6.96 3.66
CA THR A 52 3.25 -8.12 2.81
C THR A 52 3.08 -9.38 3.65
N ASP A 53 2.15 -10.23 3.23
CA ASP A 53 2.08 -11.62 3.67
C ASP A 53 2.17 -12.54 2.44
N SER A 54 2.47 -13.82 2.64
CA SER A 54 2.52 -14.81 1.57
C SER A 54 1.92 -16.13 2.02
N GLY A 55 1.41 -16.90 1.07
CA GLY A 55 0.81 -18.18 1.36
C GLY A 55 0.26 -18.88 0.14
N LYS A 56 -0.28 -20.07 0.38
CA LYS A 56 -0.92 -20.89 -0.64
C LYS A 56 -2.42 -20.64 -0.62
N ILE A 57 -3.01 -20.33 -1.77
CA ILE A 57 -4.46 -20.17 -1.90
C ILE A 57 -5.14 -21.50 -1.55
N ILE A 58 -6.11 -21.44 -0.63
CA ILE A 58 -6.96 -22.58 -0.27
C ILE A 58 -8.43 -22.37 -0.64
N SER A 59 -8.86 -21.13 -0.88
CA SER A 59 -10.19 -20.82 -1.39
C SER A 59 -10.21 -19.49 -2.14
N VAL A 60 -11.02 -19.42 -3.21
CA VAL A 60 -11.38 -18.19 -3.92
C VAL A 60 -12.90 -18.17 -4.11
N GLU A 61 -13.57 -17.31 -3.36
CA GLU A 61 -15.03 -17.21 -3.34
C GLU A 61 -15.48 -15.86 -3.89
N LYS A 62 -16.55 -15.85 -4.69
CA LYS A 62 -17.23 -14.59 -4.99
C LYS A 62 -17.95 -14.11 -3.73
N SER A 63 -17.75 -12.85 -3.38
CA SER A 63 -18.54 -12.24 -2.31
C SER A 63 -20.00 -12.10 -2.76
N GLY A 64 -20.90 -11.88 -1.80
CA GLY A 64 -22.29 -11.49 -2.09
C GLY A 64 -22.40 -10.08 -2.69
N THR A 65 -21.31 -9.31 -2.68
CA THR A 65 -21.20 -8.00 -3.32
C THR A 65 -20.60 -8.14 -4.72
N ASP A 66 -21.28 -7.59 -5.74
CA ASP A 66 -20.81 -7.61 -7.12
C ASP A 66 -19.41 -7.00 -7.25
N GLY A 67 -18.52 -7.71 -7.95
CA GLY A 67 -17.15 -7.25 -8.22
C GLY A 67 -16.16 -7.46 -7.08
N VAL A 68 -16.57 -8.04 -5.95
CA VAL A 68 -15.68 -8.38 -4.83
C VAL A 68 -15.54 -9.88 -4.73
N SER A 69 -14.31 -10.35 -4.58
CA SER A 69 -14.00 -11.75 -4.28
C SER A 69 -13.22 -11.86 -3.00
N VAL A 70 -13.39 -12.96 -2.28
CA VAL A 70 -12.67 -13.25 -1.04
C VAL A 70 -11.70 -14.38 -1.31
N VAL A 71 -10.44 -14.15 -0.99
CA VAL A 71 -9.36 -15.13 -1.14
C VAL A 71 -8.90 -15.51 0.26
N GLU A 72 -8.64 -16.80 0.45
CA GLU A 72 -8.06 -17.34 1.67
C GLU A 72 -6.74 -18.02 1.34
N ILE A 73 -5.69 -17.66 2.08
CA ILE A 73 -4.39 -18.30 2.01
C ILE A 73 -4.07 -19.02 3.31
N GLU A 74 -3.38 -20.15 3.19
CA GLU A 74 -2.73 -20.83 4.30
C GLU A 74 -1.24 -20.49 4.31
N ASN A 75 -0.71 -20.19 5.49
CA ASN A 75 0.70 -19.93 5.72
C ASN A 75 1.13 -20.33 7.13
N LYS A 76 2.42 -20.16 7.44
CA LYS A 76 3.00 -20.51 8.74
C LYS A 76 2.42 -19.69 9.91
N ASN A 77 1.72 -18.59 9.63
CA ASN A 77 1.14 -17.68 10.60
C ASN A 77 -0.33 -17.99 10.93
N GLY A 78 -0.90 -19.07 10.36
CA GLY A 78 -2.29 -19.46 10.57
C GLY A 78 -3.26 -19.01 9.47
N GLY A 79 -2.72 -18.50 8.37
CA GLY A 79 -3.47 -18.07 7.19
C GLY A 79 -3.97 -16.63 7.25
N LEU A 80 -4.53 -16.17 6.14
CA LEU A 80 -5.09 -14.83 5.97
C LEU A 80 -6.27 -14.91 5.01
N ARG A 81 -7.40 -14.30 5.37
CA ARG A 81 -8.56 -14.15 4.48
C ARG A 81 -8.70 -12.69 4.12
N PHE A 82 -8.85 -12.36 2.84
CA PHE A 82 -8.86 -10.98 2.38
C PHE A 82 -9.79 -10.75 1.20
N ALA A 83 -10.27 -9.52 1.05
CA ALA A 83 -11.09 -9.12 -0.10
C ALA A 83 -10.23 -8.57 -1.23
N VAL A 84 -10.57 -8.96 -2.45
CA VAL A 84 -10.03 -8.44 -3.70
C VAL A 84 -11.17 -7.74 -4.42
N ASP A 85 -11.02 -6.44 -4.64
CA ASP A 85 -12.01 -5.59 -5.29
C ASP A 85 -11.42 -4.88 -6.51
N ALA A 86 -12.17 -3.91 -7.08
CA ALA A 86 -11.76 -3.19 -8.28
C ALA A 86 -10.49 -2.33 -8.12
N ASN A 87 -10.09 -2.01 -6.89
CA ASN A 87 -8.89 -1.24 -6.56
C ASN A 87 -7.68 -2.14 -6.26
N SER A 88 -7.91 -3.44 -6.09
CA SER A 88 -6.85 -4.41 -5.86
C SER A 88 -6.16 -4.77 -7.17
N LEU A 89 -4.85 -4.60 -7.23
CA LEU A 89 -4.07 -5.04 -8.38
C LEU A 89 -3.77 -6.53 -8.31
N ILE A 90 -3.84 -7.24 -9.43
CA ILE A 90 -3.38 -8.63 -9.51
C ILE A 90 -2.35 -8.73 -10.64
N LEU A 91 -1.20 -9.31 -10.36
CA LEU A 91 -0.15 -9.51 -11.36
C LEU A 91 0.53 -10.87 -11.18
N ASP A 92 1.13 -11.39 -12.24
CA ASP A 92 1.92 -12.62 -12.21
C ASP A 92 3.42 -12.30 -12.13
N ARG A 93 4.11 -12.83 -11.12
CA ARG A 93 5.56 -12.62 -10.94
C ARG A 93 6.37 -13.17 -12.10
N LYS A 94 5.93 -14.21 -12.80
CA LYS A 94 6.73 -14.82 -13.88
C LYS A 94 6.84 -13.87 -15.08
N ASP A 95 5.71 -13.43 -15.61
CA ASP A 95 5.68 -12.63 -16.84
C ASP A 95 5.34 -11.15 -16.62
N GLY A 96 4.89 -10.76 -15.43
CA GLY A 96 4.57 -9.38 -15.07
C GLY A 96 3.25 -8.93 -15.67
N SER A 97 2.47 -9.87 -16.21
CA SER A 97 1.17 -9.58 -16.77
C SER A 97 0.16 -9.31 -15.65
N TYR A 98 -0.71 -8.35 -15.91
CA TYR A 98 -1.84 -8.05 -15.06
C TYR A 98 -2.88 -9.16 -15.24
N LYS A 99 -3.42 -9.63 -14.12
CA LYS A 99 -4.37 -10.74 -14.03
C LYS A 99 -5.68 -10.25 -13.43
N THR A 100 -6.65 -11.15 -13.38
CA THR A 100 -7.92 -10.98 -12.70
C THR A 100 -8.09 -12.05 -11.62
N VAL A 101 -9.10 -11.90 -10.78
CA VAL A 101 -9.41 -12.93 -9.76
C VAL A 101 -9.67 -14.29 -10.40
N ALA A 102 -10.16 -14.34 -11.64
CA ALA A 102 -10.40 -15.59 -12.34
C ALA A 102 -9.12 -16.39 -12.63
N ASP A 103 -7.96 -15.73 -12.60
CA ASP A 103 -6.65 -16.36 -12.79
C ASP A 103 -6.05 -16.90 -11.48
N LEU A 104 -6.66 -16.58 -10.33
CA LEU A 104 -6.26 -17.10 -9.03
C LEU A 104 -6.91 -18.45 -8.79
N THR A 105 -6.10 -19.47 -8.53
CA THR A 105 -6.57 -20.85 -8.33
C THR A 105 -6.07 -21.42 -7.01
N GLU A 106 -6.84 -22.32 -6.42
CA GLU A 106 -6.41 -23.12 -5.27
C GLU A 106 -5.06 -23.80 -5.54
N GLY A 107 -4.21 -23.83 -4.51
CA GLY A 107 -2.86 -24.36 -4.56
C GLY A 107 -1.78 -23.39 -5.06
N MET A 108 -2.16 -22.24 -5.64
CA MET A 108 -1.22 -21.22 -6.11
C MET A 108 -0.54 -20.50 -4.94
N GLU A 109 0.76 -20.27 -5.05
CA GLU A 109 1.50 -19.44 -4.09
C GLU A 109 1.43 -17.97 -4.51
N ILE A 110 1.05 -17.12 -3.56
CA ILE A 110 0.86 -15.69 -3.77
C ILE A 110 1.52 -14.88 -2.65
N ALA A 111 1.83 -13.63 -2.97
CA ALA A 111 2.13 -12.58 -2.01
C ALA A 111 1.02 -11.54 -2.06
N VAL A 112 0.66 -11.00 -0.90
CA VAL A 112 -0.43 -10.06 -0.75
C VAL A 112 0.11 -8.84 -0.03
N VAL A 113 -0.08 -7.66 -0.63
CA VAL A 113 0.34 -6.37 -0.07
C VAL A 113 -0.88 -5.58 0.35
N TYR A 114 -0.80 -5.00 1.54
CA TYR A 114 -1.85 -4.17 2.12
C TYR A 114 -1.24 -3.10 3.03
N SER A 115 -1.98 -2.05 3.35
CA SER A 115 -1.49 -1.00 4.25
C SER A 115 -1.29 -1.54 5.68
N ALA A 116 -0.21 -1.14 6.35
CA ALA A 116 0.08 -1.52 7.74
C ALA A 116 -1.07 -1.19 8.71
N ASN A 117 -1.82 -0.13 8.42
CA ASN A 117 -2.96 0.33 9.24
C ASN A 117 -4.31 -0.29 8.82
N SER A 118 -4.30 -1.30 7.95
CA SER A 118 -5.54 -1.91 7.46
C SER A 118 -6.30 -2.58 8.62
N PRO A 119 -7.60 -2.28 8.81
CA PRO A 119 -8.38 -2.91 9.87
C PRO A 119 -8.56 -4.41 9.57
N MET A 120 -8.26 -5.25 10.57
CA MET A 120 -8.41 -6.71 10.50
C MET A 120 -9.44 -7.20 11.52
N GLY A 121 -10.27 -8.15 11.10
CA GLY A 121 -11.22 -8.86 11.96
C GLY A 121 -10.52 -9.90 12.84
N MET A 122 -10.99 -10.04 14.09
CA MET A 122 -10.42 -10.95 15.10
C MET A 122 -10.79 -12.44 14.90
N SER A 123 -11.02 -12.88 13.66
CA SER A 123 -11.27 -14.29 13.34
C SER A 123 -9.97 -15.08 13.15
N LEU A 124 -10.05 -16.41 13.02
CA LEU A 124 -8.94 -17.24 12.58
C LEU A 124 -9.36 -18.04 11.32
N PRO A 125 -8.71 -17.84 10.15
CA PRO A 125 -7.71 -16.80 9.89
C PRO A 125 -8.29 -15.38 10.06
N PRO A 126 -7.45 -14.37 10.35
CA PRO A 126 -7.90 -12.98 10.39
C PRO A 126 -8.50 -12.59 9.04
N TYR A 127 -9.56 -11.78 9.09
CA TYR A 127 -10.21 -11.24 7.89
C TYR A 127 -9.74 -9.80 7.65
N LEU A 128 -8.96 -9.62 6.60
CA LEU A 128 -8.56 -8.32 6.07
C LEU A 128 -9.60 -7.84 5.07
N GLY A 129 -9.83 -6.53 5.02
CA GLY A 129 -10.67 -5.92 4.00
C GLY A 129 -10.04 -5.95 2.61
N SER A 130 -10.14 -4.84 1.89
CA SER A 130 -9.50 -4.68 0.59
C SER A 130 -7.97 -4.72 0.71
N VAL A 131 -7.31 -5.31 -0.28
CA VAL A 131 -5.85 -5.35 -0.39
C VAL A 131 -5.36 -4.47 -1.52
N THR A 132 -4.12 -4.00 -1.41
CA THR A 132 -3.48 -3.14 -2.41
C THR A 132 -3.09 -3.94 -3.65
N ALA A 133 -2.39 -5.07 -3.46
CA ALA A 133 -1.95 -5.91 -4.55
C ALA A 133 -1.86 -7.39 -4.18
N VAL A 134 -2.08 -8.24 -5.17
CA VAL A 134 -1.86 -9.69 -5.12
C VAL A 134 -0.87 -10.06 -6.22
N VAL A 135 0.23 -10.68 -5.85
CA VAL A 135 1.24 -11.18 -6.78
C VAL A 135 1.15 -12.70 -6.85
N ALA A 136 0.71 -13.21 -7.99
CA ALA A 136 0.66 -14.63 -8.31
C ALA A 136 2.05 -15.21 -8.61
N ASN A 137 2.23 -16.50 -8.34
CA ASN A 137 3.52 -17.21 -8.49
C ASN A 137 4.65 -16.55 -7.68
N ALA A 138 4.34 -16.09 -6.47
CA ALA A 138 5.29 -15.42 -5.59
C ALA A 138 5.77 -16.37 -4.50
N ASP A 139 7.07 -16.68 -4.53
CA ASP A 139 7.71 -17.48 -3.48
C ASP A 139 8.01 -16.59 -2.27
N ALA A 140 7.69 -17.06 -1.07
CA ALA A 140 7.77 -16.27 0.17
C ALA A 140 9.20 -15.85 0.58
N ASP A 141 10.20 -16.61 0.17
CA ASP A 141 11.53 -16.54 0.79
C ASP A 141 12.40 -15.37 0.28
N ASN A 142 12.04 -14.73 -0.83
CA ASN A 142 12.86 -13.67 -1.44
C ASN A 142 12.03 -12.45 -1.88
N MET A 143 11.30 -11.87 -0.94
CA MET A 143 10.57 -10.63 -1.14
C MET A 143 10.74 -9.66 0.03
N MET A 144 10.60 -8.37 -0.27
CA MET A 144 10.62 -7.31 0.73
C MET A 144 9.65 -6.19 0.32
N VAL A 145 8.93 -5.65 1.29
CA VAL A 145 8.27 -4.35 1.16
C VAL A 145 9.10 -3.33 1.94
N GLY A 146 9.32 -2.16 1.37
CA GLY A 146 9.99 -1.06 2.07
C GLY A 146 9.97 0.23 1.27
N HIS A 147 10.38 1.31 1.94
CA HIS A 147 10.60 2.62 1.34
C HIS A 147 12.04 2.72 0.84
N PHE A 148 12.26 2.97 -0.45
CA PHE A 148 13.59 3.05 -1.05
C PHE A 148 13.98 4.50 -1.31
N GLY A 149 15.08 4.95 -0.72
CA GLY A 149 15.57 6.33 -0.86
C GLY A 149 16.21 6.65 -2.22
N ASP A 150 16.85 7.81 -2.30
CA ASP A 150 17.54 8.30 -3.51
C ASP A 150 18.63 7.37 -4.05
N ASP A 151 19.29 6.62 -3.16
CA ASP A 151 20.33 5.64 -3.46
C ASP A 151 19.78 4.21 -3.58
N LEU A 152 18.45 4.06 -3.60
CA LEU A 152 17.72 2.80 -3.66
C LEU A 152 18.04 1.85 -2.50
N THR A 153 18.47 2.41 -1.37
CA THR A 153 18.57 1.69 -0.10
C THR A 153 17.25 1.81 0.64
N ASP A 154 16.78 0.71 1.23
CA ASP A 154 15.59 0.75 2.05
C ASP A 154 15.82 1.57 3.34
N GLU A 155 14.77 2.18 3.87
CA GLU A 155 14.82 2.98 5.10
C GLU A 155 15.38 2.25 6.32
N THR A 156 15.26 0.91 6.37
CA THR A 156 15.77 0.08 7.46
C THR A 156 17.22 -0.39 7.25
N ASN A 157 17.86 0.02 6.15
CA ASN A 157 19.24 -0.27 5.78
C ASN A 157 19.56 -1.78 5.74
N LYS A 158 18.59 -2.60 5.32
CA LYS A 158 18.70 -4.06 5.16
C LYS A 158 19.03 -4.48 3.74
N LEU A 159 18.49 -3.77 2.74
CA LEU A 159 18.52 -4.10 1.32
C LEU A 159 18.73 -2.84 0.47
N GLN A 160 19.70 -2.90 -0.43
CA GLN A 160 19.94 -1.91 -1.46
C GLN A 160 19.75 -2.53 -2.84
N LEU A 161 19.02 -1.82 -3.71
CA LEU A 161 18.68 -2.30 -5.05
C LEU A 161 19.67 -1.79 -6.10
N ASN A 162 20.16 -2.72 -6.91
CA ASN A 162 20.93 -2.46 -8.12
C ASN A 162 20.06 -2.78 -9.34
N ILE A 163 19.32 -1.79 -9.83
CA ILE A 163 18.41 -1.93 -10.98
C ILE A 163 19.22 -2.20 -12.26
N SER A 164 18.90 -3.28 -12.95
CA SER A 164 19.49 -3.65 -14.23
C SER A 164 18.45 -3.61 -15.36
N ASP A 165 18.87 -3.81 -16.60
CA ASP A 165 17.98 -3.93 -17.75
C ASP A 165 17.03 -5.15 -17.66
N GLU A 166 17.36 -6.13 -16.81
CA GLU A 166 16.54 -7.32 -16.57
C GLU A 166 15.53 -7.11 -15.43
N THR A 167 15.68 -6.03 -14.65
CA THR A 167 14.73 -5.68 -13.60
C THR A 167 13.43 -5.20 -14.23
N ARG A 168 12.34 -5.91 -13.95
CA ARG A 168 11.01 -5.45 -14.35
C ARG A 168 10.46 -4.50 -13.30
N ILE A 169 10.09 -3.28 -13.70
CA ILE A 169 9.48 -2.28 -12.83
C ILE A 169 8.03 -2.10 -13.27
N LEU A 170 7.10 -2.29 -12.34
CA LEU A 170 5.66 -2.16 -12.54
C LEU A 170 5.09 -1.18 -11.53
N ASN A 171 3.95 -0.57 -11.84
CA ASN A 171 3.16 0.21 -10.89
C ASN A 171 1.72 -0.32 -10.85
N MET A 172 0.87 0.35 -10.09
CA MET A 172 -0.55 0.03 -9.98
C MET A 172 -1.42 0.46 -11.16
N GLU A 173 -0.89 1.28 -12.08
CA GLU A 173 -1.63 1.82 -13.21
C GLU A 173 -1.56 0.91 -14.45
N GLY A 174 -0.69 -0.10 -14.46
CA GLY A 174 -0.56 -1.05 -15.57
C GLY A 174 0.78 -0.99 -16.31
N ALA A 175 0.99 -1.92 -17.26
CA ALA A 175 2.18 -2.01 -18.12
C ALA A 175 2.33 -0.85 -19.14
N LYS A 176 1.58 0.24 -18.98
CA LYS A 176 1.45 1.32 -19.97
C LYS A 176 2.53 2.40 -19.82
N ILE A 177 3.36 2.33 -18.77
CA ILE A 177 4.43 3.28 -18.51
C ILE A 177 5.76 2.53 -18.49
N LYS A 178 6.72 2.97 -19.31
CA LYS A 178 8.11 2.52 -19.17
C LYS A 178 8.70 3.17 -17.94
N LEU A 179 8.82 2.40 -16.88
CA LEU A 179 9.44 2.83 -15.63
C LEU A 179 10.94 2.52 -15.65
N SER A 180 11.68 3.29 -14.89
CA SER A 180 13.13 3.26 -14.79
C SER A 180 13.56 3.26 -13.34
N ALA A 181 14.86 3.07 -13.09
CA ALA A 181 15.44 3.16 -11.76
C ALA A 181 15.17 4.52 -11.07
N ALA A 182 14.95 5.59 -11.84
CA ALA A 182 14.63 6.91 -11.29
C ALA A 182 13.24 6.94 -10.64
N ASP A 183 12.29 6.15 -11.15
CA ASP A 183 10.91 6.11 -10.66
C ASP A 183 10.77 5.34 -9.35
N VAL A 184 11.78 4.55 -8.98
CA VAL A 184 11.82 3.78 -7.72
C VAL A 184 12.30 4.65 -6.54
N LYS A 185 12.93 5.81 -6.82
CA LYS A 185 13.52 6.66 -5.78
C LYS A 185 12.46 7.34 -4.92
N ASN A 186 12.68 7.32 -3.61
CA ASN A 186 11.78 7.83 -2.56
C ASN A 186 10.35 7.30 -2.72
N ARG A 187 10.22 6.00 -2.98
CA ARG A 187 8.94 5.32 -3.17
C ARG A 187 8.88 4.04 -2.34
N ASP A 188 7.67 3.70 -1.94
CA ASP A 188 7.36 2.39 -1.39
C ASP A 188 7.29 1.36 -2.53
N ALA A 189 7.94 0.23 -2.34
CA ALA A 189 7.91 -0.84 -3.32
C ALA A 189 7.87 -2.22 -2.66
N LEU A 190 7.14 -3.13 -3.31
CA LEU A 190 7.33 -4.57 -3.14
C LEU A 190 8.40 -5.04 -4.12
N VAL A 191 9.44 -5.67 -3.61
CA VAL A 191 10.59 -6.13 -4.37
C VAL A 191 10.72 -7.63 -4.26
N PHE A 192 10.89 -8.30 -5.41
CA PHE A 192 11.30 -9.70 -5.48
C PHE A 192 12.74 -9.79 -5.99
N TYR A 193 13.50 -10.66 -5.37
CA TYR A 193 14.89 -10.95 -5.74
C TYR A 193 15.14 -12.46 -5.61
N ASP A 194 16.33 -12.93 -5.97
CA ASP A 194 16.70 -14.35 -5.82
C ASP A 194 17.98 -14.52 -4.98
N ILE A 195 18.93 -13.60 -5.14
CA ILE A 195 20.22 -13.63 -4.44
C ILE A 195 20.60 -12.25 -3.92
N THR A 196 21.31 -12.20 -2.80
CA THR A 196 21.87 -10.97 -2.25
C THR A 196 23.36 -11.14 -1.92
N THR A 197 24.09 -10.04 -1.83
CA THR A 197 25.42 -10.02 -1.23
C THR A 197 25.34 -10.23 0.29
N ARG A 198 26.51 -10.38 0.94
CA ARG A 198 26.64 -10.48 2.40
C ARG A 198 27.04 -9.14 3.06
N SER A 199 26.86 -8.02 2.36
CA SER A 199 27.13 -6.68 2.89
C SER A 199 26.01 -6.20 3.80
N ILE A 200 26.22 -5.05 4.47
CA ILE A 200 25.19 -4.32 5.21
C ILE A 200 25.19 -2.88 4.66
N PRO A 201 24.14 -2.44 3.92
CA PRO A 201 22.97 -3.23 3.53
C PRO A 201 23.34 -4.37 2.56
N ALA A 202 22.54 -5.42 2.53
CA ALA A 202 22.67 -6.46 1.50
C ALA A 202 22.32 -5.86 0.14
N GLN A 203 23.01 -6.23 -0.91
CA GLN A 203 22.76 -5.70 -2.25
C GLN A 203 22.16 -6.78 -3.14
N THR A 204 21.18 -6.41 -3.97
CA THR A 204 20.55 -7.33 -4.92
C THR A 204 20.23 -6.66 -6.25
N THR A 205 20.14 -7.45 -7.31
CA THR A 205 19.48 -7.05 -8.55
C THR A 205 18.10 -7.70 -8.57
N PRO A 206 17.02 -6.92 -8.37
CA PRO A 206 15.69 -7.47 -8.25
C PRO A 206 15.15 -7.96 -9.60
N SER A 207 14.37 -9.03 -9.56
CA SER A 207 13.65 -9.56 -10.74
C SER A 207 12.35 -8.79 -10.99
N LEU A 208 11.71 -8.29 -9.93
CA LEU A 208 10.51 -7.46 -10.01
C LEU A 208 10.54 -6.38 -8.92
N VAL A 209 10.20 -5.15 -9.30
CA VAL A 209 9.90 -4.04 -8.41
C VAL A 209 8.48 -3.58 -8.74
N LEU A 210 7.56 -3.71 -7.79
CA LEU A 210 6.20 -3.18 -7.87
C LEU A 210 6.11 -1.92 -7.02
N LEU A 211 5.96 -0.77 -7.66
CA LEU A 211 5.72 0.51 -7.00
C LEU A 211 4.33 0.51 -6.36
N LEU A 212 4.29 0.81 -5.06
CA LEU A 212 3.08 0.90 -4.26
C LEU A 212 2.54 2.35 -4.28
N PRO A 213 1.24 2.56 -3.99
CA PRO A 213 0.67 3.88 -3.92
C PRO A 213 1.40 4.69 -2.86
N GLN A 214 1.83 5.88 -3.21
CA GLN A 214 2.34 6.80 -2.21
C GLN A 214 1.14 7.34 -1.43
N ALA A 215 1.19 7.28 -0.10
CA ALA A 215 0.32 8.14 0.70
C ALA A 215 0.62 9.58 0.28
N GLU A 216 -0.40 10.35 -0.08
CA GLU A 216 -0.21 11.78 -0.35
C GLU A 216 0.35 12.40 0.93
N GLU A 217 1.65 12.70 0.96
CA GLU A 217 2.23 13.45 2.06
C GLU A 217 1.50 14.80 2.11
N VAL A 218 0.72 14.99 3.17
CA VAL A 218 0.21 16.31 3.55
C VAL A 218 1.40 17.10 4.06
N GLY A 219 2.20 17.60 3.12
CA GLY A 219 3.35 18.45 3.38
C GLY A 219 2.88 19.79 3.96
N GLU A 220 3.21 20.04 5.21
CA GLU A 220 3.15 21.37 5.81
C GLU A 220 4.25 22.24 5.18
N GLU A 221 3.89 23.11 4.24
CA GLU A 221 3.95 24.58 4.39
C GLU A 221 3.85 25.31 3.03
N MET A 222 2.64 25.86 2.84
CA MET A 222 2.26 27.16 2.27
C MET A 222 2.37 27.48 0.76
N GLU A 223 1.21 27.95 0.29
CA GLU A 223 0.90 28.69 -0.95
C GLU A 223 0.89 27.89 -2.26
N ASN A 224 -0.01 26.92 -2.36
CA ASN A 224 -1.10 26.96 -3.34
C ASN A 224 -2.20 25.99 -2.87
N GLU A 225 -3.45 26.41 -3.04
CA GLU A 225 -4.65 25.78 -2.49
C GLU A 225 -4.70 24.24 -2.70
N PRO A 226 -5.28 23.50 -1.74
CA PRO A 226 -5.15 22.05 -1.70
C PRO A 226 -5.97 21.43 -2.83
N LYS A 227 -5.31 20.80 -3.80
CA LYS A 227 -5.98 19.79 -4.63
C LYS A 227 -6.01 18.48 -3.86
N MET A 228 -6.89 18.42 -2.86
CA MET A 228 -7.55 17.16 -2.57
C MET A 228 -8.12 16.67 -3.91
N GLN A 229 -7.63 15.58 -4.46
CA GLN A 229 -8.43 14.79 -5.39
C GLN A 229 -9.53 14.11 -4.56
N VAL A 230 -10.45 14.94 -4.06
CA VAL A 230 -11.78 14.45 -3.74
C VAL A 230 -12.29 13.91 -5.07
N GLN A 231 -12.46 12.59 -5.14
CA GLN A 231 -13.22 11.93 -6.19
C GLN A 231 -14.63 12.53 -6.17
N MET A 232 -14.81 13.63 -6.89
CA MET A 232 -16.06 14.36 -6.98
C MET A 232 -16.75 13.94 -8.27
N MET A 233 -17.94 13.39 -8.11
CA MET A 233 -18.95 13.36 -9.15
C MET A 233 -19.30 14.81 -9.51
N VAL A 234 -18.80 15.29 -10.65
CA VAL A 234 -19.06 16.64 -11.13
C VAL A 234 -20.16 16.63 -12.19
N PRO A 235 -21.00 17.68 -12.24
CA PRO A 235 -22.01 17.77 -13.26
C PRO A 235 -21.35 18.02 -14.63
N LEU A 236 -21.53 17.06 -15.55
CA LEU A 236 -20.81 16.93 -16.82
C LEU A 236 -20.81 18.22 -17.64
N ARG A 237 -21.94 18.92 -17.72
CA ARG A 237 -22.08 20.08 -18.61
C ARG A 237 -21.34 21.31 -18.09
N GLU A 238 -21.43 21.55 -16.79
CA GLU A 238 -20.73 22.63 -16.11
C GLU A 238 -19.22 22.38 -16.13
N ALA A 239 -18.78 21.16 -15.77
CA ALA A 239 -17.36 20.79 -15.77
C ALA A 239 -16.75 20.78 -17.18
N ALA A 240 -17.46 20.28 -18.20
CA ALA A 240 -17.02 20.36 -19.58
C ALA A 240 -16.82 21.81 -20.03
N LYS A 241 -17.78 22.69 -19.70
CA LYS A 241 -17.70 24.11 -20.07
C LYS A 241 -16.53 24.82 -19.39
N GLU A 242 -16.30 24.56 -18.10
CA GLU A 242 -15.15 25.11 -17.36
C GLU A 242 -13.82 24.65 -17.96
N ASN A 243 -13.74 23.40 -18.42
CA ASN A 243 -12.55 22.83 -19.03
C ASN A 243 -12.43 23.06 -20.55
N GLY A 244 -13.33 23.87 -21.14
CA GLY A 244 -13.27 24.26 -22.56
C GLY A 244 -13.82 23.22 -23.54
N TYR A 245 -14.52 22.20 -23.08
CA TYR A 245 -15.18 21.19 -23.91
C TYR A 245 -16.58 21.64 -24.34
N THR A 246 -16.95 21.29 -25.58
CA THR A 246 -18.31 21.40 -26.10
C THR A 246 -19.05 20.08 -25.95
N VAL A 247 -20.20 20.08 -25.27
CA VAL A 247 -21.01 18.88 -25.03
C VAL A 247 -22.05 18.69 -26.14
N LYS A 248 -21.99 17.56 -26.84
CA LYS A 248 -22.99 17.10 -27.81
C LYS A 248 -23.79 15.94 -27.24
N TRP A 249 -25.06 16.20 -26.93
CA TRP A 249 -26.00 15.18 -26.50
C TRP A 249 -26.67 14.52 -27.71
N GLN A 250 -26.55 13.19 -27.82
CA GLN A 250 -27.07 12.43 -28.97
C GLN A 250 -28.28 11.53 -28.64
N GLY A 251 -28.76 11.54 -27.39
CA GLY A 251 -29.89 10.73 -26.92
C GLY A 251 -29.52 9.73 -25.83
N LYS A 252 -30.52 9.18 -25.13
CA LYS A 252 -30.32 8.31 -23.94
C LYS A 252 -29.60 6.98 -24.18
N GLN A 253 -29.49 6.53 -25.43
CA GLN A 253 -28.88 5.25 -25.81
C GLN A 253 -27.60 5.45 -26.63
N LYS A 254 -27.16 6.70 -26.79
CA LYS A 254 -25.95 7.06 -27.53
C LYS A 254 -24.94 7.72 -26.58
N PRO A 255 -23.64 7.58 -26.84
CA PRO A 255 -22.64 8.28 -26.05
C PRO A 255 -22.83 9.80 -26.08
N ILE A 256 -22.47 10.44 -24.98
CA ILE A 256 -22.35 11.89 -24.88
C ILE A 256 -20.96 12.24 -25.40
N VAL A 257 -20.88 13.13 -26.39
CA VAL A 257 -19.60 13.48 -27.02
C VAL A 257 -19.13 14.83 -26.49
N LEU A 258 -17.92 14.89 -25.95
CA LEU A 258 -17.21 16.11 -25.58
C LEU A 258 -16.17 16.40 -26.66
N GLU A 259 -16.08 17.65 -27.12
CA GLU A 259 -15.09 18.06 -28.12
C GLU A 259 -14.29 19.28 -27.65
N LYS A 260 -12.97 19.22 -27.76
CA LYS A 260 -12.04 20.32 -27.48
C LYS A 260 -10.79 20.17 -28.34
N ASP A 261 -10.43 21.23 -29.08
CA ASP A 261 -9.16 21.33 -29.83
C ASP A 261 -8.79 20.11 -30.72
N GLY A 262 -9.78 19.40 -31.24
CA GLY A 262 -9.58 18.20 -32.07
C GLY A 262 -9.65 16.86 -31.31
N THR A 263 -9.64 16.88 -29.98
CA THR A 263 -9.87 15.72 -29.12
C THR A 263 -11.37 15.50 -28.90
N SER A 264 -11.81 14.25 -29.04
CA SER A 264 -13.19 13.84 -28.71
C SER A 264 -13.21 12.86 -27.55
N ILE A 265 -14.15 13.01 -26.62
CA ILE A 265 -14.40 12.06 -25.54
C ILE A 265 -15.85 11.58 -25.61
N GLU A 266 -16.07 10.28 -25.71
CA GLU A 266 -17.39 9.66 -25.76
C GLU A 266 -17.70 8.97 -24.42
N ILE A 267 -18.73 9.45 -23.73
CA ILE A 267 -19.13 8.95 -22.42
C ILE A 267 -20.44 8.18 -22.56
N THR A 268 -20.43 6.91 -22.19
CA THR A 268 -21.65 6.08 -22.17
C THR A 268 -22.30 6.16 -20.80
N LEU A 269 -23.56 6.62 -20.75
CA LEU A 269 -24.30 6.78 -19.50
C LEU A 269 -24.43 5.43 -18.77
N GLY A 270 -24.09 5.39 -17.49
CA GLY A 270 -24.10 4.17 -16.67
C GLY A 270 -22.84 3.31 -16.81
N SER A 271 -21.90 3.70 -17.67
CA SER A 271 -20.59 3.07 -17.80
C SER A 271 -19.53 3.89 -17.07
N ALA A 272 -18.55 3.18 -16.49
CA ALA A 272 -17.29 3.77 -16.05
C ALA A 272 -16.30 3.91 -17.22
N GLU A 273 -16.56 3.24 -18.35
CA GLU A 273 -15.73 3.33 -19.54
C GLU A 273 -16.14 4.51 -20.42
N TYR A 274 -15.14 5.19 -20.98
CA TYR A 274 -15.29 6.27 -21.94
C TYR A 274 -14.25 6.13 -23.06
N VAL A 275 -14.55 6.63 -24.25
CA VAL A 275 -13.68 6.50 -25.43
C VAL A 275 -13.08 7.85 -25.78
N VAL A 276 -11.76 7.94 -25.85
CA VAL A 276 -11.04 9.14 -26.27
C VAL A 276 -10.56 8.94 -27.71
N GLU A 277 -10.71 9.97 -28.55
CA GLU A 277 -10.33 9.98 -29.97
C GLU A 277 -10.91 8.83 -30.83
N GLY A 278 -12.00 8.20 -30.37
CA GLY A 278 -12.80 7.24 -31.13
C GLY A 278 -12.34 5.77 -31.02
N ASP A 279 -11.16 5.51 -30.45
CA ASP A 279 -10.61 4.14 -30.29
C ASP A 279 -9.96 3.88 -28.92
N MET A 280 -9.62 4.91 -28.14
CA MET A 280 -8.98 4.75 -26.84
C MET A 280 -10.01 4.55 -25.73
N VAL A 281 -10.27 3.31 -25.34
CA VAL A 281 -11.13 3.01 -24.17
C VAL A 281 -10.36 3.27 -22.87
N MET A 282 -10.84 4.23 -22.08
CA MET A 282 -10.38 4.58 -20.74
C MET A 282 -11.44 4.24 -19.71
N LYS A 283 -11.05 4.11 -18.45
CA LYS A 283 -11.95 3.76 -17.34
C LYS A 283 -11.83 4.80 -16.24
N ALA A 284 -12.96 5.41 -15.90
CA ALA A 284 -13.11 6.30 -14.77
C ALA A 284 -13.29 5.53 -13.45
N ALA A 285 -13.02 6.19 -12.34
CA ALA A 285 -13.17 5.68 -10.98
C ALA A 285 -14.63 5.33 -10.65
N MET A 286 -15.60 6.07 -11.22
CA MET A 286 -17.02 5.84 -11.01
C MET A 286 -17.81 5.86 -12.34
N PRO A 287 -18.85 5.01 -12.47
CA PRO A 287 -19.74 5.06 -13.63
C PRO A 287 -20.50 6.37 -13.67
N SER A 288 -20.73 6.88 -14.89
CA SER A 288 -21.53 8.08 -15.08
C SER A 288 -22.99 7.86 -14.64
N GLU A 289 -23.55 8.82 -13.90
CA GLU A 289 -24.91 8.70 -13.33
C GLU A 289 -25.82 9.84 -13.82
N LEU A 290 -27.10 9.55 -14.02
CA LEU A 290 -28.12 10.57 -14.26
C LEU A 290 -28.95 10.79 -12.99
N LYS A 291 -28.75 11.94 -12.32
CA LYS A 291 -29.47 12.33 -11.11
C LYS A 291 -30.14 13.68 -11.31
N ASP A 292 -31.44 13.78 -11.01
CA ASP A 292 -32.24 15.00 -11.13
C ASP A 292 -32.16 15.68 -12.52
N GLY A 293 -32.03 14.88 -13.59
CA GLY A 293 -31.92 15.37 -14.97
C GLY A 293 -30.55 15.95 -15.34
N LYS A 294 -29.56 15.84 -14.44
CA LYS A 294 -28.15 16.18 -14.69
C LYS A 294 -27.30 14.92 -14.75
N THR A 295 -26.36 14.89 -15.69
CA THR A 295 -25.37 13.82 -15.79
C THR A 295 -24.18 14.17 -14.92
N TYR A 296 -23.77 13.25 -14.06
CA TYR A 296 -22.60 13.34 -13.21
C TYR A 296 -21.54 12.35 -13.69
N VAL A 297 -20.29 12.79 -13.68
CA VAL A 297 -19.13 12.00 -14.11
C VAL A 297 -17.96 12.25 -13.16
N SER A 298 -16.99 11.33 -13.12
CA SER A 298 -15.74 11.57 -12.40
C SER A 298 -15.01 12.79 -12.97
N SER A 299 -14.54 13.67 -12.09
CA SER A 299 -13.81 14.89 -12.46
C SER A 299 -12.53 14.63 -13.26
N GLU A 300 -11.91 13.47 -13.07
CA GLU A 300 -10.71 13.04 -13.79
C GLU A 300 -10.89 12.94 -15.32
N ILE A 301 -12.12 12.81 -15.83
CA ILE A 301 -12.39 12.75 -17.28
C ILE A 301 -11.96 14.05 -17.99
N PHE A 302 -11.80 15.15 -17.25
CA PHE A 302 -11.44 16.46 -17.81
C PHE A 302 -9.96 16.84 -17.66
N ASN A 303 -9.15 16.00 -17.02
CA ASN A 303 -7.73 16.25 -16.77
C ASN A 303 -6.83 15.82 -17.94
#